data_AF-A0A1M5SD22-F1
#
_entry.id   AF-A0A1M5SD22-F1
#
_cell.length_a   1.000
_cell.length_b   1.000
_cell.length_c   1.000
_cell.angle_alpha   90.00
_cell.angle_beta   90.00
_cell.angle_gamma   90.00
#
_symmetry.space_group_name_H-M   'P 1'
#
loop_
_entity.id
_entity.type
_entity.pdbx_description
1 polymer ?
#
loop_
_entity_poly.entity_id
_entity_poly.type
_entity_poly.pdbx_seq_one_letter_code
_entity_poly.pdbx_strand_id
1 'polypeptide(L)'
;MLVVKRSGMKQEFNPDKLVSAIQNAAEDCNEPLNASDLEVLIRAILRRIKNLNVPEITSEEIYETIIVELTKARFYHLAKIYNEGALQRR
;
A
#
# COMPACT_ATOMS: atom_id res chain seq x y z
N MET A 1 -0.15 -0.10 -16.33
CA MET A 1 -0.33 -1.27 -15.45
C MET A 1 -1.76 -1.29 -14.97
N LEU A 2 -2.41 -2.45 -15.06
CA LEU A 2 -3.78 -2.64 -14.57
C LEU A 2 -3.76 -3.25 -13.18
N VAL A 3 -4.70 -2.83 -12.34
CA VAL A 3 -4.97 -3.47 -11.06
C VAL A 3 -6.16 -4.40 -11.20
N VAL A 4 -5.94 -5.67 -10.92
CA VAL A 4 -7.01 -6.68 -10.82
C VAL A 4 -7.56 -6.65 -9.40
N LYS A 5 -8.84 -6.28 -9.28
CA LYS A 5 -9.57 -6.34 -8.01
C LYS A 5 -9.92 -7.78 -7.66
N ARG A 6 -10.27 -8.03 -6.40
CA ARG A 6 -10.79 -9.33 -5.93
C ARG A 6 -12.02 -9.81 -6.73
N SER A 7 -12.85 -8.88 -7.23
CA SER A 7 -13.99 -9.20 -8.10
C SER A 7 -13.61 -9.61 -9.53
N GLY A 8 -12.33 -9.58 -9.91
CA GLY A 8 -11.87 -9.74 -11.28
C GLY A 8 -11.97 -8.46 -12.12
N MET A 9 -12.56 -7.38 -11.59
CA MET A 9 -12.59 -6.09 -12.26
C MET A 9 -11.17 -5.54 -12.44
N LYS A 10 -10.90 -5.03 -13.65
CA LYS A 10 -9.64 -4.35 -13.97
C LYS A 10 -9.85 -2.85 -13.91
N GLN A 11 -8.91 -2.14 -13.30
CA GLN A 11 -8.86 -0.68 -13.28
C GLN A 11 -7.43 -0.23 -13.59
N GLU A 12 -7.28 1.01 -14.05
CA GLU A 12 -5.95 1.60 -14.16
C GLU A 12 -5.35 1.83 -12.77
N PHE A 13 -4.05 1.55 -12.63
CA PHE A 13 -3.34 1.81 -11.39
C PHE A 13 -3.21 3.31 -11.16
N ASN A 14 -3.80 3.80 -10.08
CA ASN A 14 -3.67 5.19 -9.62
C ASN A 14 -2.81 5.23 -8.33
N PRO A 15 -1.61 5.86 -8.37
CA PRO A 15 -0.76 6.10 -7.21
C PRO A 15 -1.44 6.83 -6.05
N ASP A 16 -2.38 7.75 -6.32
CA ASP A 16 -3.05 8.55 -5.28
C ASP A 16 -3.83 7.68 -4.30
N LYS A 17 -4.28 6.49 -4.76
CA LYS A 17 -4.94 5.51 -3.91
C LYS A 17 -4.00 4.93 -2.84
N LEU A 18 -2.69 4.88 -3.12
CA LEU A 18 -1.69 4.46 -2.12
C LEU A 18 -1.56 5.51 -1.01
N VAL A 19 -1.51 6.78 -1.40
CA VAL A 19 -1.39 7.91 -0.46
C VAL A 19 -2.55 7.88 0.53
N SER A 20 -3.78 7.83 0.01
CA SER A 20 -4.99 7.78 0.83
C SER A 20 -5.03 6.52 1.71
N ALA A 21 -4.63 5.36 1.18
CA ALA A 21 -4.67 4.11 1.94
C ALA A 21 -3.69 4.10 3.14
N ILE A 22 -2.47 4.63 2.95
CA ILE A 22 -1.46 4.70 4.01
C ILE A 22 -1.82 5.77 5.03
N GLN A 23 -2.29 6.94 4.60
CA GLN A 23 -2.77 8.00 5.50
C GLN A 23 -3.92 7.53 6.38
N ASN A 24 -4.96 6.91 5.80
CA ASN A 24 -6.08 6.42 6.58
C ASN A 24 -5.63 5.40 7.63
N ALA A 25 -4.71 4.49 7.29
CA ALA A 25 -4.21 3.52 8.26
C ALA A 25 -3.36 4.15 9.36
N ALA A 26 -2.59 5.20 9.04
CA ALA A 26 -1.81 5.97 10.01
C ALA A 26 -2.71 6.75 10.98
N GLU A 27 -3.80 7.33 10.46
CA GLU A 27 -4.86 7.97 11.26
C GLU A 27 -5.56 6.94 12.16
N ASP A 28 -5.94 5.77 11.61
CA ASP A 28 -6.60 4.69 12.35
C ASP A 28 -5.75 4.17 13.53
N CYS A 29 -4.41 4.24 13.43
CA CYS A 29 -3.50 3.79 14.50
C CYS A 29 -2.91 4.91 15.37
N ASN A 30 -3.36 6.17 15.21
CA ASN A 30 -2.79 7.35 15.89
C ASN A 30 -1.26 7.47 15.72
N GLU A 31 -0.71 7.02 14.60
CA GLU A 31 0.71 7.10 14.30
C GLU A 31 0.93 8.18 13.24
N PRO A 32 1.35 9.41 13.61
CA PRO A 32 1.48 10.49 12.66
C PRO A 32 2.64 10.22 11.70
N LEU A 33 2.31 9.96 10.43
CA LEU A 33 3.28 10.05 9.33
C LEU A 33 3.40 11.52 8.91
N ASN A 34 4.60 12.07 8.95
CA ASN A 34 4.83 13.38 8.34
C ASN A 34 4.84 13.25 6.80
N ALA A 35 4.75 14.39 6.12
CA ALA A 35 4.72 14.43 4.66
C ALA A 35 5.97 13.80 4.01
N SER A 36 7.15 13.94 4.63
CA SER A 36 8.40 13.38 4.12
C SER A 36 8.44 11.84 4.22
N ASP A 37 7.99 11.28 5.35
CA ASP A 37 7.92 9.83 5.56
C ASP A 37 6.96 9.20 4.55
N LEU A 38 5.79 9.82 4.37
CA LEU A 38 4.80 9.38 3.40
C LEU A 38 5.35 9.41 1.97
N GLU A 39 6.03 10.50 1.60
CA GLU A 39 6.64 10.62 0.28
C GLU A 39 7.69 9.53 0.02
N VAL A 40 8.57 9.26 0.99
CA VAL A 40 9.60 8.23 0.88
C VAL A 40 8.97 6.83 0.74
N LEU A 41 7.96 6.53 1.55
CA LEU A 41 7.22 5.26 1.50
C LEU A 41 6.54 5.05 0.15
N ILE A 42 5.80 6.06 -0.32
CA ILE A 42 5.08 5.99 -1.60
C ILE A 42 6.05 5.79 -2.76
N ARG A 43 7.17 6.52 -2.77
CA ARG A 43 8.22 6.34 -3.80
C ARG A 43 8.81 4.92 -3.76
N ALA A 44 9.05 4.36 -2.59
CA ALA A 44 9.59 3.01 -2.43
C ALA A 44 8.61 1.94 -2.95
N ILE A 45 7.32 2.05 -2.59
CA ILE A 45 6.24 1.16 -3.03
C ILE A 45 6.08 1.23 -4.55
N LEU A 46 5.99 2.44 -5.10
CA LEU A 46 5.85 2.65 -6.55
C LEU A 46 7.04 2.09 -7.32
N ARG A 47 8.26 2.29 -6.83
CA ARG A 47 9.46 1.73 -7.44
C ARG A 47 9.40 0.20 -7.44
N ARG A 48 9.00 -0.41 -6.33
CA ARG A 48 8.89 -1.87 -6.25
C ARG A 48 7.83 -2.42 -7.20
N ILE A 49 6.66 -1.81 -7.26
CA ILE A 49 5.59 -2.20 -8.18
C ILE A 49 6.07 -2.09 -9.64
N LYS A 50 6.72 -0.97 -10.00
CA LYS A 50 7.27 -0.78 -11.37
C LYS A 50 8.34 -1.84 -11.70
N ASN A 51 9.15 -2.22 -10.73
CA ASN A 51 10.21 -3.22 -10.91
C ASN A 51 9.68 -4.65 -11.12
N LEU A 52 8.40 -4.93 -10.81
CA LEU A 52 7.79 -6.22 -11.16
C LEU A 52 7.68 -6.41 -12.67
N ASN A 53 7.63 -5.31 -13.45
CA ASN A 53 7.56 -5.32 -14.91
C ASN A 53 6.43 -6.22 -15.47
N VAL A 54 5.29 -6.23 -14.77
CA VAL A 54 4.09 -6.99 -15.15
C VAL A 54 3.02 -6.08 -15.76
N PRO A 55 2.21 -6.56 -16.72
CA PRO A 55 1.13 -5.77 -17.31
C PRO A 55 -0.02 -5.55 -16.31
N GLU A 56 -0.22 -6.50 -15.39
CA GLU A 56 -1.30 -6.54 -14.41
C GLU A 56 -0.75 -6.89 -13.03
N ILE A 57 -1.30 -6.27 -12.00
CA ILE A 57 -1.01 -6.57 -10.59
C ILE A 57 -2.32 -6.72 -9.85
N THR A 58 -2.41 -7.68 -8.94
CA THR A 58 -3.60 -7.84 -8.09
C THR A 58 -3.60 -6.81 -6.96
N SER A 59 -4.79 -6.53 -6.43
CA SER A 59 -4.91 -5.69 -5.23
C SER A 59 -4.22 -6.31 -4.02
N GLU A 60 -4.12 -7.64 -3.98
CA GLU A 60 -3.41 -8.39 -2.93
C GLU A 60 -1.90 -8.22 -3.02
N GLU A 61 -1.31 -8.32 -4.23
CA GLU A 61 0.13 -8.07 -4.42
C GLU A 61 0.53 -6.62 -4.10
N ILE A 62 -0.33 -5.64 -4.42
CA ILE A 62 -0.12 -4.25 -4.00
C ILE A 62 -0.09 -4.16 -2.49
N TYR A 63 -1.06 -4.79 -1.84
CA TYR A 63 -1.19 -4.80 -0.39
C TYR A 63 0.02 -5.45 0.30
N GLU A 64 0.48 -6.61 -0.17
CA GLU A 64 1.70 -7.25 0.32
C GLU A 64 2.93 -6.37 0.12
N THR A 65 3.01 -5.69 -1.02
CA THR A 65 4.09 -4.73 -1.30
C THR A 65 4.11 -3.61 -0.27
N ILE A 66 2.94 -3.04 0.08
CA ILE A 66 2.81 -1.99 1.10
C ILE A 66 3.32 -2.50 2.45
N ILE A 67 2.86 -3.67 2.92
CA ILE A 67 3.28 -4.24 4.21
C ILE A 67 4.80 -4.40 4.28
N VAL A 68 5.41 -4.93 3.21
CA VAL A 68 6.86 -5.15 3.20
C VAL A 68 7.62 -3.83 3.21
N GLU A 69 7.19 -2.80 2.47
CA GLU A 69 7.86 -1.50 2.49
C GLU A 69 7.69 -0.77 3.83
N LEU A 70 6.51 -0.84 4.46
CA LEU A 70 6.30 -0.34 5.82
C LEU A 70 7.23 -1.04 6.83
N THR A 71 7.33 -2.37 6.73
CA THR A 71 8.21 -3.19 7.58
C THR A 71 9.69 -2.85 7.38
N LYS A 72 10.13 -2.64 6.13
CA LYS A 72 11.51 -2.21 5.82
C LYS A 72 11.82 -0.82 6.38
N ALA A 73 10.84 0.08 6.34
CA ALA A 73 10.93 1.42 6.91
C ALA A 73 10.75 1.45 8.44
N ARG A 74 10.63 0.27 9.10
CA ARG A 74 10.46 0.10 10.55
C ARG A 74 9.15 0.64 11.13
N PHE A 75 8.16 0.94 10.28
CA PHE A 75 6.80 1.24 10.69
C PHE A 75 6.03 -0.05 11.00
N TYR A 76 6.54 -0.85 11.95
CA TYR A 76 6.00 -2.18 12.25
C TYR A 76 4.57 -2.13 12.80
N HIS A 77 4.26 -1.11 13.58
CA HIS A 77 2.94 -0.93 14.17
C HIS A 77 1.91 -0.57 13.09
N LEU A 78 2.21 0.41 12.25
CA LEU A 78 1.42 0.71 11.05
C LEU A 78 1.28 -0.50 10.10
N ALA A 79 2.35 -1.26 9.85
CA ALA A 79 2.29 -2.46 9.01
C ALA A 79 1.33 -3.51 9.58
N LYS A 80 1.34 -3.68 10.91
CA LYS A 80 0.42 -4.58 11.63
C LYS A 80 -1.02 -4.10 11.52
N ILE A 81 -1.31 -2.84 11.81
CA ILE A 81 -2.66 -2.28 11.74
C ILE A 81 -3.19 -2.30 10.30
N TYR A 82 -2.36 -1.92 9.33
CA TYR A 82 -2.71 -2.03 7.91
C TYR A 82 -3.08 -3.47 7.56
N ASN A 83 -2.36 -4.45 8.12
CA ASN A 83 -2.64 -5.85 7.89
C ASN A 83 -3.96 -6.31 8.52
N GLU A 84 -4.23 -5.89 9.76
CA GLU A 84 -5.45 -6.20 10.49
C GLU A 84 -6.70 -5.54 9.87
N GLY A 85 -6.60 -4.27 9.45
CA GLY A 85 -7.68 -3.54 8.80
C GLY A 85 -8.08 -4.15 7.45
N ALA A 86 -7.12 -4.71 6.71
CA ALA A 86 -7.44 -5.44 5.50
C ALA A 86 -8.06 -6.83 5.77
N LEU A 87 -7.68 -7.50 6.86
CA LEU A 87 -8.31 -8.76 7.29
C LEU A 87 -9.77 -8.56 7.74
N GLN A 88 -10.11 -7.42 8.34
CA GLN A 88 -11.50 -7.11 8.74
C GLN A 88 -12.39 -6.71 7.56
N ARG A 89 -11.80 -6.29 6.43
CA ARG A 89 -12.52 -5.98 5.17
C ARG A 89 -12.59 -7.20 4.23
N ARG A 90 -12.16 -8.39 4.67
CA ARG A 90 -12.18 -9.64 3.89
C ARG A 90 -13.50 -10.39 3.96
#